data_AF-A0A7W1JTG1-F1
#
_entry.id   AF-A0A7W1JTG1-F1
#
_cell.length_a   1.000
_cell.length_b   1.000
_cell.length_c   1.000
_cell.angle_alpha   90.00
_cell.angle_beta   90.00
_cell.angle_gamma   90.00
#
_symmetry.space_group_name_H-M   'P 1'
#
loop_
_entity.id
_entity.type
_entity.pdbx_description
1 polymer ?
#
loop_
_entity_poly.entity_id
_entity_poly.type
_entity_poly.pdbx_seq_one_letter_code
_entity_poly.pdbx_strand_id
1 'polypeptide(L)' 'NIYEMSEDERRAAGIDSLPEDLHEAIGIADASELLRETLGDHVLEYLVRNKREEWDAYKAYVTPFELERYLPLL' A
#
# COMPACT_ATOMS: atom_id res chain seq x y z
N ASN A 1 -9.10 6.32 22.30
CA ASN A 1 -8.89 5.20 21.36
C ASN A 1 -8.12 5.73 20.14
N ILE A 2 -7.17 5.00 19.51
CA ILE A 2 -6.40 5.53 18.36
C ILE A 2 -7.34 5.91 17.20
N TYR A 3 -8.45 5.17 17.03
CA TYR A 3 -9.47 5.44 16.01
C TYR A 3 -10.28 6.73 16.23
N GLU A 4 -10.18 7.34 17.40
CA GLU A 4 -10.86 8.61 17.73
C GLU A 4 -9.94 9.83 17.58
N MET A 5 -8.64 9.61 17.41
CA MET A 5 -7.66 10.68 17.27
C MET A 5 -7.68 11.22 15.84
N SER A 6 -7.68 12.55 15.72
CA SER A 6 -7.36 13.25 14.47
C SER A 6 -5.92 12.94 14.03
N GLU A 7 -5.63 13.20 12.74
CA GLU A 7 -4.27 13.03 12.24
C GLU A 7 -3.24 13.88 12.98
N ASP A 8 -3.60 15.12 13.35
CA ASP A 8 -2.72 16.02 14.11
C ASP A 8 -2.39 15.46 15.49
N GLU A 9 -3.38 14.87 16.17
CA GLU A 9 -3.17 14.23 17.48
C GLU A 9 -2.30 12.98 17.36
N ARG A 10 -2.47 12.18 16.29
CA ARG A 10 -1.63 11.01 16.04
C ARG A 10 -0.18 11.40 15.78
N ARG A 11 0.04 12.41 14.93
CA ARG A 11 1.36 12.99 14.66
C ARG A 11 2.00 13.54 15.93
N ALA A 12 1.25 14.30 16.73
CA ALA A 12 1.74 14.85 18.00
C ALA A 12 2.11 13.77 19.03
N ALA A 13 1.46 12.61 18.98
CA ALA A 13 1.74 11.45 19.81
C ALA A 13 2.88 10.56 19.26
N GLY A 14 3.47 10.89 18.10
CA GLY A 14 4.50 10.07 17.46
C GLY A 14 3.98 8.75 16.92
N ILE A 15 2.70 8.68 16.57
CA ILE A 15 2.06 7.49 16.01
C ILE A 15 2.10 7.63 14.49
N ASP A 16 3.04 6.93 13.86
CA ASP A 16 3.09 6.82 12.41
C ASP A 16 1.98 5.90 11.90
N SER A 17 1.47 6.23 10.71
CA SER A 17 0.48 5.39 10.04
C SER A 17 1.17 4.30 9.22
N LEU A 18 0.50 3.16 9.11
CA LEU A 18 0.89 2.13 8.14
C LEU A 18 0.66 2.65 6.71
N PRO A 19 1.33 2.06 5.70
CA PRO A 19 1.05 2.32 4.30
C PRO A 19 -0.45 2.27 3.99
N GLU A 20 -0.94 3.23 3.23
CA GLU A 20 -2.36 3.33 2.89
C GLU A 20 -2.76 2.27 1.87
N ASP A 21 -1.83 1.87 1.01
CA ASP A 21 -2.06 0.90 -0.04
C ASP A 21 -0.87 -0.03 -0.30
N LEU A 22 -1.07 -0.93 -1.28
CA LEU A 22 -0.05 -1.88 -1.68
C LEU A 22 1.16 -1.21 -2.33
N HIS A 23 0.98 -0.09 -3.04
CA HIS A 23 2.08 0.62 -3.70
C HIS A 23 3.10 1.12 -2.69
N GLU A 24 2.62 1.81 -1.66
CA GLU A 24 3.44 2.34 -0.57
C GLU A 24 4.11 1.21 0.19
N ALA A 25 3.36 0.14 0.50
CA ALA A 25 3.89 -1.02 1.20
C ALA A 25 5.02 -1.70 0.42
N ILE A 26 4.91 -1.81 -0.91
CA ILE A 26 5.98 -2.35 -1.76
C ILE A 26 7.24 -1.48 -1.66
N GLY A 27 7.09 -0.14 -1.72
CA GLY A 27 8.22 0.78 -1.64
C GLY A 27 8.96 0.66 -0.32
N ILE A 28 8.24 0.56 0.80
CA ILE A 28 8.83 0.36 2.12
C ILE A 28 9.50 -1.02 2.23
N ALA A 29 8.86 -2.06 1.69
CA ALA A 29 9.41 -3.42 1.73
C ALA A 29 10.71 -3.55 0.93
N ASP A 30 10.80 -2.92 -0.25
CA ASP A 30 11.97 -2.94 -1.14
C ASP A 30 13.21 -2.28 -0.48
N ALA A 31 12.96 -1.22 0.30
CA ALA A 31 13.98 -0.50 1.07
C ALA A 31 14.30 -1.12 2.44
N SER A 32 13.61 -2.19 2.85
CA SER A 32 13.74 -2.76 4.20
C SER A 32 14.98 -3.64 4.34
N GLU A 33 15.93 -3.20 5.17
CA GLU A 33 17.10 -3.99 5.56
C GLU A 33 16.70 -5.30 6.26
N LEU A 34 15.74 -5.23 7.19
CA LEU A 34 15.23 -6.42 7.90
C LEU A 34 14.70 -7.48 6.92
N LEU A 35 13.90 -7.07 5.93
CA LEU A 35 13.37 -8.02 4.95
C LEU A 35 14.48 -8.59 4.07
N ARG A 36 15.46 -7.78 3.70
CA ARG A 36 16.62 -8.21 2.92
C ARG A 36 17.46 -9.24 3.67
N GLU A 37 17.73 -9.01 4.95
CA GLU A 37 18.47 -9.94 5.80
C GLU A 37 17.71 -11.24 6.06
N THR A 38 16.39 -11.15 6.22
CA THR A 38 15.54 -12.30 6.57
C THR A 38 15.23 -13.20 5.36
N LEU A 39 14.95 -12.59 4.20
CA LEU A 39 14.50 -13.30 3.00
C LEU A 39 15.64 -13.55 2.00
N GLY A 40 16.69 -12.74 2.05
CA GLY A 40 17.74 -12.67 1.03
C GLY A 40 17.31 -11.86 -0.19
N ASP A 41 18.31 -11.32 -0.90
CA ASP A 41 18.11 -10.42 -2.05
C ASP A 41 17.19 -11.02 -3.11
N HIS A 42 17.45 -12.27 -3.50
CA HIS A 42 16.75 -12.88 -4.63
C HIS A 42 15.25 -13.07 -4.36
N VAL A 43 14.89 -13.48 -3.15
CA VAL A 43 13.49 -13.69 -2.76
C VAL A 43 12.77 -12.34 -2.65
N LEU A 44 13.41 -11.34 -2.03
CA LEU A 44 12.85 -10.00 -1.90
C LEU A 44 12.59 -9.37 -3.27
N GLU A 45 13.54 -9.45 -4.20
CA GLU A 45 13.38 -8.92 -5.56
C GLU A 45 12.18 -9.55 -6.30
N TYR A 46 12.04 -10.88 -6.24
CA TYR A 46 10.91 -11.56 -6.85
C TYR A 46 9.58 -11.18 -6.20
N LEU A 47 9.55 -11.07 -4.86
CA LEU A 47 8.37 -10.67 -4.13
C LEU A 47 7.93 -9.26 -4.54
N VAL A 48 8.86 -8.30 -4.52
CA VAL A 48 8.61 -6.91 -4.92
C VAL A 48 8.12 -6.85 -6.36
N ARG A 49 8.78 -7.55 -7.29
CA ARG A 49 8.36 -7.56 -8.70
C ARG A 49 6.93 -8.08 -8.88
N ASN A 50 6.63 -9.24 -8.29
CA ASN A 50 5.30 -9.84 -8.40
C ASN A 50 4.22 -8.94 -7.79
N LYS A 51 4.52 -8.25 -6.68
CA LYS A 51 3.58 -7.32 -6.06
C LYS A 51 3.38 -6.04 -6.85
N ARG A 52 4.39 -5.55 -7.56
CA ARG A 52 4.22 -4.43 -8.52
C ARG A 52 3.30 -4.82 -9.66
N GLU A 53 3.45 -6.03 -10.22
CA GLU A 53 2.55 -6.54 -11.27
C GLU A 53 1.10 -6.66 -10.78
N GLU A 54 0.89 -7.15 -9.55
CA GLU A 54 -0.43 -7.19 -8.90
C GLU A 54 -1.05 -5.80 -8.76
N TRP A 55 -0.26 -4.82 -8.32
CA TRP A 55 -0.72 -3.44 -8.18
C TRP A 55 -1.09 -2.79 -9.51
N ASP A 56 -0.29 -3.01 -10.55
CA ASP A 56 -0.57 -2.49 -11.88
C ASP A 56 -1.83 -3.11 -12.49
N ALA A 57 -2.08 -4.40 -12.24
CA ALA A 57 -3.32 -5.06 -12.64
C ALA A 57 -4.53 -4.48 -11.90
N TYR A 58 -4.42 -4.23 -10.59
CA TYR A 58 -5.51 -3.67 -9.79
C TYR A 58 -5.89 -2.26 -10.24
N LYS A 59 -4.92 -1.36 -10.43
CA LYS A 59 -5.21 0.03 -10.87
C LYS A 59 -5.83 0.11 -12.26
N ALA A 60 -5.59 -0.89 -13.11
CA ALA A 60 -6.17 -0.95 -14.46
C ALA A 60 -7.61 -1.51 -14.46
N TYR A 61 -8.07 -2.06 -13.33
CA TYR A 61 -9.40 -2.66 -13.22
C TYR A 61 -10.46 -1.60 -12.92
N VAL A 62 -11.49 -1.52 -13.78
CA VAL A 62 -12.66 -0.69 -13.52
C VAL A 62 -13.60 -1.43 -12.57
N THR A 63 -13.72 -0.91 -11.36
CA THR A 63 -14.47 -1.54 -10.29
C THR A 63 -15.99 -1.33 -10.44
N PRO A 64 -16.82 -2.22 -9.87
CA PRO A 64 -18.27 -1.99 -9.80
C PRO A 64 -18.64 -0.66 -9.14
N PHE A 65 -17.89 -0.23 -8.11
CA PHE A 65 -18.09 1.06 -7.46
C PHE A 65 -17.94 2.22 -8.46
N GLU A 66 -16.90 2.21 -9.29
CA GLU A 66 -16.69 3.24 -10.31
C GLU A 66 -17.79 3.20 -11.37
N LEU A 67 -18.21 2.01 -11.81
CA LEU A 67 -19.31 1.86 -12.76
C LEU A 67 -20.61 2.45 -12.20
N GLU A 68 -21.00 2.07 -10.98
CA GLU A 68 -22.21 2.55 -10.33
C GLU A 68 -22.19 4.07 -10.08
N ARG A 69 -21.01 4.62 -9.75
CA ARG A 69 -20.84 6.03 -9.42
C ARG A 69 -20.81 6.94 -10.64
N TYR A 70 -20.11 6.53 -11.70
CA TYR A 70 -19.76 7.41 -12.82
C TYR A 70 -20.51 7.10 -14.11
N LEU A 71 -20.88 5.85 -14.37
CA LEU A 71 -21.59 5.50 -15.61
C LEU A 71 -22.97 6.15 -15.74
N PRO A 72 -23.81 6.27 -14.69
CA PRO A 72 -25.10 6.95 -14.79
C PRO A 72 -25.03 8.48 -14.96
N LEU A 73 -23.85 9.08 -14.76
CA LEU A 73 -23.62 10.51 -14.88
C LEU A 73 -23.21 10.94 -16.31
N LEU A 74 -22.99 9.97 -17.21
CA LEU A 74 -22.66 10.14 -18.62
C LEU A 74 -23.92 10.09 -19.49
#